data_AF-A0A448NXH7-F1
#
_entry.id   AF-A0A448NXH7-F1
#
_cell.length_a   1.000
_cell.length_b   1.000
_cell.length_c   1.000
_cell.angle_alpha   90.00
_cell.angle_beta   90.00
_cell.angle_gamma   90.00
#
_symmetry.space_group_name_H-M   'P 1'
#
loop_
_entity.id
_entity.type
_entity.pdbx_description
1 polymer ?
#
loop_
_entity_poly.entity_id
_entity_poly.type
_entity_poly.pdbx_seq_one_letter_code
_entity_poly.pdbx_strand_id
1 'polypeptide(L)'
;MSSRFLTHSISRRVLATVAVAALPLSLAACSGNGSADAAGSASSGSSAAGKVKVVASTNVWGSVAEAVGGDHVEVTSVIISPAQDPHDYEATAKDKLTFSNAKIALVNGGGYDDWASTLAKGSSATLVDAVKISGFNSSVEGFNEHVFYSMDTARKVAEVVATDLGKADPSHAADYTKNAQSFGSEIAKLKERAKTAGAAHKNLSAVATEPVAGYLLTDMGIKNITPEQFVEQAETDAGPSVKVINETTQLLTTKKAGLLVVNGQTSDDVTKLLQAAAKKVDVPNVGVTETFPEGVTSYSQFVGDTITHISEALSK
;
A
#
# COMPACT_ATOMS: atom_id res chain seq x y z
N MET A 1 19.45 50.76 -38.34
CA MET A 1 20.28 49.93 -39.26
C MET A 1 19.77 48.50 -39.13
N SER A 2 18.89 48.07 -40.05
CA SER A 2 19.20 47.10 -41.13
C SER A 2 19.79 45.79 -40.59
N SER A 3 19.30 44.58 -40.88
CA SER A 3 18.42 44.11 -41.94
C SER A 3 18.08 42.63 -41.70
N ARG A 4 16.87 42.21 -42.09
CA ARG A 4 16.52 41.00 -42.89
C ARG A 4 16.93 39.60 -42.38
N PHE A 5 15.95 38.77 -42.02
CA PHE A 5 15.20 37.81 -42.86
C PHE A 5 16.01 36.60 -43.35
N LEU A 6 15.59 35.39 -42.95
CA LEU A 6 15.51 34.22 -43.85
C LEU A 6 14.57 33.16 -43.27
N THR A 7 13.37 33.15 -43.82
CA THR A 7 12.37 32.06 -43.84
C THR A 7 12.85 30.90 -44.73
N HIS A 8 12.59 29.66 -44.35
CA HIS A 8 12.45 28.50 -45.26
C HIS A 8 11.25 27.68 -44.72
N SER A 9 10.09 27.69 -45.38
CA SER A 9 9.72 26.96 -46.61
C SER A 9 9.03 25.63 -46.29
N ILE A 10 7.73 25.61 -46.61
CA ILE A 10 6.76 24.51 -46.55
C ILE A 10 6.93 23.59 -47.77
N SER A 11 6.75 22.28 -47.61
CA SER A 11 6.34 21.32 -48.67
C SER A 11 5.75 20.08 -47.99
N ARG A 12 4.43 19.93 -47.81
CA ARG A 12 3.37 19.38 -48.69
C ARG A 12 3.57 17.94 -49.23
N ARG A 13 2.69 17.06 -48.71
CA ARG A 13 2.01 15.88 -49.33
C ARG A 13 2.91 14.65 -49.55
N VAL A 14 2.47 13.41 -49.29
CA VAL A 14 1.42 12.69 -50.03
C VAL A 14 0.91 11.49 -49.20
N LEU A 15 -0.42 11.28 -49.22
CA LEU A 15 -1.12 10.05 -48.81
C LEU A 15 -0.76 8.89 -49.74
N ALA A 16 -0.58 7.68 -49.21
CA ALA A 16 -0.78 6.45 -49.99
C ALA A 16 -1.33 5.32 -49.10
N THR A 17 -2.64 5.13 -49.19
CA THR A 17 -3.36 3.90 -48.89
C THR A 17 -3.00 2.83 -49.93
N VAL A 18 -2.68 1.60 -49.50
CA VAL A 18 -2.69 0.42 -50.37
C VAL A 18 -3.46 -0.69 -49.67
N ALA A 19 -4.54 -1.11 -50.33
CA ALA A 19 -5.36 -2.26 -49.99
C ALA A 19 -5.29 -3.27 -51.14
N VAL A 20 -5.63 -4.52 -50.79
CA VAL A 20 -6.05 -5.64 -51.65
C VAL A 20 -4.93 -6.53 -52.24
N ALA A 21 -4.94 -7.80 -51.85
CA ALA A 21 -4.96 -8.93 -52.79
C ALA A 21 -5.33 -10.24 -52.07
N ALA A 22 -6.53 -10.76 -52.38
CA ALA A 22 -6.91 -12.14 -52.15
C ALA A 22 -6.43 -13.01 -53.32
N LEU A 23 -6.04 -14.26 -53.06
CA LEU A 23 -5.98 -15.32 -54.08
C LEU A 23 -6.28 -16.70 -53.47
N PRO A 24 -6.88 -17.62 -54.25
CA PRO A 24 -7.57 -18.80 -53.74
C PRO A 24 -6.91 -20.14 -54.09
N LEU A 25 -7.46 -21.19 -53.45
CA LEU A 25 -7.60 -22.59 -53.90
C LEU A 25 -6.34 -23.44 -54.22
N SER A 26 -6.22 -24.53 -53.47
CA SER A 26 -5.75 -25.82 -54.00
C SER A 26 -6.53 -26.97 -53.35
N LEU A 27 -7.14 -27.80 -54.20
CA LEU A 27 -7.83 -29.06 -53.91
C LEU A 27 -6.87 -30.25 -54.01
N ALA A 28 -7.03 -31.25 -53.12
CA ALA A 28 -6.89 -32.71 -53.36
C ALA A 28 -7.35 -33.45 -52.08
N ALA A 29 -8.49 -34.17 -52.07
CA ALA A 29 -8.69 -35.61 -52.37
C ALA A 29 -7.81 -36.54 -51.49
N CYS A 30 -8.32 -37.49 -50.68
CA CYS A 30 -9.12 -38.66 -51.07
C CYS A 30 -9.94 -39.27 -49.91
N SER A 31 -10.92 -40.08 -50.32
CA SER A 31 -11.93 -40.85 -49.60
C SER A 31 -11.44 -41.86 -48.56
N GLY A 32 -12.23 -42.01 -47.50
CA GLY A 32 -12.25 -43.18 -46.61
C GLY A 32 -13.64 -43.34 -45.99
N ASN A 33 -14.37 -44.37 -46.41
CA ASN A 33 -15.65 -44.77 -45.84
C ASN A 33 -15.48 -45.18 -44.36
N GLY A 34 -16.22 -44.56 -43.45
CA GLY A 34 -16.30 -44.99 -42.06
C GLY A 34 -17.34 -44.20 -41.27
N SER A 35 -18.43 -44.90 -40.97
CA SER A 35 -19.50 -44.68 -40.00
C SER A 35 -19.50 -43.43 -39.11
N ALA A 36 -20.69 -42.85 -39.01
CA ALA A 36 -21.10 -41.80 -38.10
C ALA A 36 -20.63 -42.01 -36.66
N ASP A 37 -19.99 -40.98 -36.10
CA ASP A 37 -20.14 -40.55 -34.72
C ASP A 37 -19.89 -39.04 -34.66
N ALA A 38 -20.98 -38.29 -34.56
CA ALA A 38 -20.94 -36.85 -34.32
C ALA A 38 -20.55 -36.59 -32.86
N ALA A 39 -19.26 -36.72 -32.55
CA ALA A 39 -18.68 -36.14 -31.35
C ALA A 39 -18.55 -34.63 -31.59
N GLY A 40 -19.61 -33.89 -31.26
CA GLY A 40 -19.56 -32.43 -31.18
C GLY A 40 -18.45 -32.05 -30.21
N SER A 41 -17.33 -31.55 -30.75
CA SER A 41 -16.38 -30.77 -29.96
C SER A 41 -17.13 -29.54 -29.47
N ALA A 42 -17.71 -29.66 -28.27
CA ALA A 42 -18.04 -28.51 -27.46
C ALA A 42 -16.71 -27.79 -27.23
N SER A 43 -16.47 -26.75 -28.04
CA SER A 43 -15.61 -25.66 -27.60
C SER A 43 -16.28 -25.15 -26.33
N SER A 44 -15.84 -25.64 -25.18
CA SER A 44 -16.05 -24.98 -23.91
C SER A 44 -15.40 -23.61 -24.06
N GLY A 45 -16.17 -22.65 -24.57
CA GLY A 45 -15.93 -21.26 -24.31
C GLY A 45 -15.92 -21.16 -22.81
N SER A 46 -14.72 -21.20 -22.22
CA SER A 46 -14.51 -20.79 -20.86
C SER A 46 -15.05 -19.38 -20.81
N SER A 47 -16.27 -19.21 -20.31
CA SER A 47 -16.72 -17.92 -19.86
C SER A 47 -15.62 -17.47 -18.92
N ALA A 48 -14.88 -16.43 -19.28
CA ALA A 48 -13.93 -15.82 -18.36
C ALA A 48 -14.75 -15.53 -17.10
N ALA A 49 -14.51 -16.30 -16.04
CA ALA A 49 -15.13 -16.03 -14.76
C ALA A 49 -14.79 -14.57 -14.45
N GLY A 50 -15.80 -13.75 -14.16
CA GLY A 50 -15.57 -12.35 -13.87
C GLY A 50 -14.60 -12.23 -12.70
N LYS A 51 -13.73 -11.21 -12.74
CA LYS A 51 -12.75 -10.96 -11.67
C LYS A 51 -13.44 -10.83 -10.32
N VAL A 52 -12.82 -11.35 -9.26
CA VAL A 52 -13.32 -11.18 -7.90
C VAL A 52 -13.14 -9.72 -7.49
N LYS A 53 -14.24 -9.04 -7.16
CA LYS A 53 -14.21 -7.64 -6.71
C LYS A 53 -13.74 -7.55 -5.27
N VAL A 54 -12.68 -6.80 -5.04
CA VAL A 54 -12.12 -6.53 -3.73
C VAL A 54 -12.15 -5.03 -3.48
N VAL A 55 -12.58 -4.62 -2.30
CA VAL A 55 -12.45 -3.23 -1.84
C VAL A 55 -11.43 -3.16 -0.72
N ALA A 56 -10.64 -2.10 -0.67
CA ALA A 56 -9.74 -1.81 0.44
C ALA A 56 -9.94 -0.37 0.94
N SER A 57 -9.79 -0.15 2.24
CA SER A 57 -9.86 1.19 2.83
C SER A 57 -8.76 2.10 2.29
N THR A 58 -7.51 1.62 2.26
CA THR A 58 -6.35 2.33 1.71
C THR A 58 -5.68 1.54 0.58
N ASN A 59 -4.92 2.26 -0.27
CA ASN A 59 -4.11 1.66 -1.32
C ASN A 59 -3.02 0.71 -0.80
N VAL A 60 -2.60 0.83 0.47
CA VAL A 60 -1.63 -0.07 1.10
C VAL A 60 -2.20 -1.48 1.20
N TRP A 61 -3.42 -1.63 1.74
CA TRP A 61 -4.09 -2.92 1.81
C TRP A 61 -4.61 -3.38 0.43
N GLY A 62 -5.04 -2.45 -0.41
CA GLY A 62 -5.40 -2.74 -1.79
C GLY A 62 -4.24 -3.38 -2.56
N SER A 63 -3.04 -2.85 -2.42
CA SER A 63 -1.85 -3.40 -3.07
C SER A 63 -1.48 -4.81 -2.58
N VAL A 64 -1.73 -5.14 -1.30
CA VAL A 64 -1.59 -6.52 -0.81
C VAL A 64 -2.59 -7.44 -1.51
N ALA A 65 -3.85 -7.01 -1.68
CA ALA A 65 -4.85 -7.78 -2.41
C ALA A 65 -4.50 -7.94 -3.90
N GLU A 66 -3.95 -6.91 -4.54
CA GLU A 66 -3.47 -6.98 -5.93
C GLU A 66 -2.30 -7.97 -6.07
N ALA A 67 -1.33 -7.91 -5.16
CA ALA A 67 -0.17 -8.81 -5.17
C ALA A 67 -0.58 -10.29 -5.02
N VAL A 68 -1.62 -10.57 -4.23
CA VAL A 68 -2.14 -11.93 -4.04
C VAL A 68 -3.07 -12.34 -5.18
N GLY A 69 -3.99 -11.47 -5.57
CA GLY A 69 -5.06 -11.75 -6.52
C GLY A 69 -4.62 -11.75 -7.99
N GLY A 70 -3.57 -10.98 -8.33
CA GLY A 70 -3.08 -10.85 -9.70
C GLY A 70 -4.18 -10.45 -10.68
N ASP A 71 -4.17 -11.07 -11.86
CA ASP A 71 -5.12 -10.76 -12.93
C ASP A 71 -6.57 -11.20 -12.64
N HIS A 72 -6.79 -12.01 -11.61
CA HIS A 72 -8.10 -12.59 -11.28
C HIS A 72 -8.96 -11.71 -10.37
N VAL A 73 -8.42 -10.58 -9.90
CA VAL A 73 -9.12 -9.63 -9.02
C VAL A 73 -9.28 -8.26 -9.65
N GLU A 74 -10.37 -7.58 -9.28
CA GLU A 74 -10.58 -6.16 -9.52
C GLU A 74 -10.55 -5.46 -8.15
N VAL A 75 -9.45 -4.77 -7.83
CA VAL A 75 -9.28 -4.11 -6.54
C VAL A 75 -9.65 -2.63 -6.67
N THR A 76 -10.47 -2.14 -5.74
CA THR A 76 -10.77 -0.71 -5.59
C THR A 76 -10.32 -0.25 -4.21
N SER A 77 -9.36 0.67 -4.16
CA SER A 77 -8.95 1.32 -2.92
C SER A 77 -9.66 2.66 -2.78
N VAL A 78 -10.20 2.97 -1.60
CA VAL A 78 -10.93 4.23 -1.38
C VAL A 78 -9.97 5.40 -1.21
N ILE A 79 -9.04 5.28 -0.25
CA ILE A 79 -8.02 6.30 0.01
C ILE A 79 -6.74 5.90 -0.73
N ILE A 80 -6.36 6.73 -1.71
CA ILE A 80 -5.23 6.44 -2.61
C ILE A 80 -4.15 7.51 -2.61
N SER A 81 -4.28 8.54 -1.76
CA SER A 81 -3.41 9.69 -1.74
C SER A 81 -3.10 10.10 -0.31
N PRO A 82 -1.84 10.50 -0.02
CA PRO A 82 -1.46 11.05 1.29
C PRO A 82 -2.15 12.37 1.64
N ALA A 83 -2.87 12.97 0.69
CA ALA A 83 -3.68 14.17 0.92
C ALA A 83 -5.00 13.88 1.67
N GLN A 84 -5.33 12.62 1.92
CA GLN A 84 -6.52 12.18 2.62
C GLN A 84 -6.13 11.37 3.84
N ASP A 85 -6.52 11.87 5.00
CA ASP A 85 -6.32 11.20 6.28
C ASP A 85 -7.37 10.10 6.48
N PRO A 86 -6.97 8.82 6.69
CA PRO A 86 -7.91 7.73 6.93
C PRO A 86 -8.69 7.80 8.25
N HIS A 87 -8.16 8.50 9.25
CA HIS A 87 -8.77 8.67 10.57
C HIS A 87 -10.00 9.60 10.49
N ASP A 88 -9.87 10.69 9.74
CA ASP A 88 -10.91 11.73 9.59
C ASP A 88 -11.76 11.58 8.32
N TYR A 89 -11.55 10.50 7.56
CA TYR A 89 -12.25 10.32 6.29
C TYR A 89 -13.76 10.11 6.47
N GLU A 90 -14.55 10.99 5.86
CA GLU A 90 -16.00 10.85 5.78
C GLU A 90 -16.42 10.00 4.58
N ALA A 91 -16.89 8.78 4.86
CA ALA A 91 -17.37 7.85 3.84
C ALA A 91 -18.51 8.42 2.98
N THR A 92 -18.38 8.29 1.67
CA THR A 92 -19.39 8.75 0.71
C THR A 92 -20.42 7.67 0.38
N ALA A 93 -21.53 8.07 -0.27
CA ALA A 93 -22.49 7.12 -0.82
C ALA A 93 -21.88 6.19 -1.89
N LYS A 94 -20.86 6.67 -2.62
CA LYS A 94 -20.11 5.87 -3.59
C LYS A 94 -19.27 4.81 -2.89
N ASP A 95 -18.66 5.13 -1.77
CA ASP A 95 -17.87 4.18 -0.98
C ASP A 95 -18.79 3.07 -0.45
N LYS A 96 -19.95 3.44 0.11
CA LYS A 96 -20.96 2.47 0.52
C LYS A 96 -21.38 1.52 -0.60
N LEU A 97 -21.61 2.03 -1.81
CA LEU A 97 -21.93 1.21 -2.98
C LEU A 97 -20.76 0.29 -3.37
N THR A 98 -19.53 0.80 -3.30
CA THR A 98 -18.32 0.03 -3.60
C THR A 98 -18.18 -1.15 -2.63
N PHE A 99 -18.29 -0.91 -1.32
CA PHE A 99 -18.29 -1.97 -0.30
C PHE A 99 -19.45 -2.96 -0.48
N SER A 100 -20.65 -2.47 -0.81
CA SER A 100 -21.81 -3.35 -1.03
C SER A 100 -21.65 -4.29 -2.22
N ASN A 101 -20.89 -3.89 -3.24
CA ASN A 101 -20.66 -4.65 -4.46
C ASN A 101 -19.41 -5.55 -4.39
N ALA A 102 -18.56 -5.39 -3.38
CA ALA A 102 -17.35 -6.17 -3.22
C ALA A 102 -17.65 -7.57 -2.68
N LYS A 103 -16.83 -8.54 -3.07
CA LYS A 103 -16.85 -9.89 -2.50
C LYS A 103 -16.01 -9.98 -1.24
N ILE A 104 -14.92 -9.22 -1.19
CA ILE A 104 -14.00 -9.14 -0.06
C ILE A 104 -13.74 -7.66 0.25
N ALA A 105 -13.74 -7.29 1.53
CA ALA A 105 -13.41 -5.95 2.00
C ALA A 105 -12.20 -6.03 2.94
N LEU A 106 -11.12 -5.32 2.61
CA LEU A 106 -9.91 -5.19 3.43
C LEU A 106 -9.94 -3.86 4.18
N VAL A 107 -9.81 -3.93 5.49
CA VAL A 107 -9.68 -2.76 6.36
C VAL A 107 -8.47 -2.94 7.26
N ASN A 108 -7.92 -1.82 7.74
CA ASN A 108 -6.91 -1.84 8.76
C ASN A 108 -7.50 -2.32 10.09
N GLY A 109 -8.62 -1.72 10.51
CA GLY A 109 -9.24 -1.96 11.80
C GLY A 109 -8.50 -1.25 12.95
N GLY A 110 -8.93 -1.56 14.18
CA GLY A 110 -8.29 -1.04 15.40
C GLY A 110 -8.43 0.46 15.64
N GLY A 111 -9.45 1.11 15.08
CA GLY A 111 -9.69 2.56 15.20
C GLY A 111 -9.16 3.39 14.03
N TYR A 112 -8.29 2.83 13.19
CA TYR A 112 -7.66 3.53 12.06
C TYR A 112 -8.64 3.98 10.96
N ASP A 113 -9.56 3.09 10.58
CA ASP A 113 -10.50 3.29 9.47
C ASP A 113 -11.91 2.81 9.84
N ASP A 114 -12.43 3.33 10.96
CA ASP A 114 -13.72 2.94 11.52
C ASP A 114 -14.89 3.12 10.54
N TRP A 115 -14.80 4.12 9.66
CA TRP A 115 -15.75 4.31 8.55
C TRP A 115 -15.77 3.09 7.62
N ALA A 116 -14.61 2.54 7.25
CA ALA A 116 -14.47 1.40 6.35
C ALA A 116 -14.93 0.12 7.04
N SER A 117 -14.54 -0.05 8.30
CA SER A 117 -15.00 -1.15 9.16
C SER A 117 -16.53 -1.17 9.27
N THR A 118 -17.17 -0.01 9.40
CA THR A 118 -18.62 0.13 9.44
C THR A 118 -19.26 -0.23 8.10
N LEU A 119 -18.74 0.27 6.98
CA LEU A 119 -19.24 -0.07 5.64
C LEU A 119 -19.12 -1.56 5.35
N ALA A 120 -17.98 -2.17 5.68
CA ALA A 120 -17.75 -3.60 5.45
C ALA A 120 -18.72 -4.47 6.26
N LYS A 121 -18.91 -4.18 7.55
CA LYS A 121 -19.89 -4.89 8.42
C LYS A 121 -21.33 -4.72 7.96
N GLY A 122 -21.65 -3.59 7.31
CA GLY A 122 -22.96 -3.33 6.71
C GLY A 122 -23.17 -3.96 5.33
N SER A 123 -22.16 -4.64 4.78
CA SER A 123 -22.18 -5.26 3.46
C SER A 123 -22.28 -6.80 3.54
N SER A 124 -22.28 -7.46 2.37
CA SER A 124 -22.17 -8.93 2.28
C SER A 124 -20.74 -9.43 2.01
N ALA A 125 -19.77 -8.50 1.96
CA ALA A 125 -18.37 -8.83 1.68
C ALA A 125 -17.75 -9.62 2.85
N THR A 126 -16.85 -10.54 2.52
CA THR A 126 -15.98 -11.16 3.52
C THR A 126 -15.01 -10.10 4.05
N LEU A 127 -15.06 -9.83 5.35
CA LEU A 127 -14.23 -8.83 6.01
C LEU A 127 -12.85 -9.40 6.38
N VAL A 128 -11.80 -8.78 5.86
CA VAL A 128 -10.40 -8.96 6.24
C VAL A 128 -9.99 -7.73 7.07
N ASP A 129 -9.74 -7.94 8.35
CA ASP A 129 -9.36 -6.90 9.33
C ASP A 129 -7.90 -7.12 9.75
N ALA A 130 -7.02 -6.20 9.37
CA ALA A 130 -5.57 -6.37 9.53
C ALA A 130 -5.15 -6.37 11.02
N VAL A 131 -5.74 -5.53 11.86
CA VAL A 131 -5.46 -5.49 13.30
C VAL A 131 -5.88 -6.81 13.94
N LYS A 132 -7.07 -7.33 13.63
CA LYS A 132 -7.51 -8.63 14.13
C LYS A 132 -6.57 -9.77 13.70
N ILE A 133 -6.11 -9.74 12.45
CA ILE A 133 -5.19 -10.75 11.88
C ILE A 133 -3.79 -10.63 12.50
N SER A 134 -3.35 -9.43 12.85
CA SER A 134 -2.04 -9.19 13.47
C SER A 134 -1.88 -9.96 14.79
N GLY A 135 -2.97 -10.09 15.56
CA GLY A 135 -2.98 -10.63 16.92
C GLY A 135 -2.62 -9.61 17.99
N PHE A 136 -2.42 -8.33 17.64
CA PHE A 136 -2.22 -7.26 18.62
C PHE A 136 -3.53 -6.98 19.36
N ASN A 137 -3.41 -6.64 20.65
CA ASN A 137 -4.56 -6.30 21.48
C ASN A 137 -4.86 -4.80 21.34
N SER A 138 -5.86 -4.46 20.53
CA SER A 138 -6.30 -3.07 20.30
C SER A 138 -7.03 -2.44 21.49
N SER A 139 -7.21 -3.15 22.60
CA SER A 139 -7.79 -2.62 23.84
C SER A 139 -6.76 -2.17 24.86
N VAL A 140 -5.47 -2.24 24.53
CA VAL A 140 -4.38 -1.74 25.39
C VAL A 140 -4.21 -0.25 25.13
N GLU A 141 -4.07 0.52 26.21
CA GLU A 141 -3.71 1.95 26.14
C GLU A 141 -2.39 2.13 25.39
N GLY A 142 -2.32 3.12 24.49
CA GLY A 142 -1.15 3.32 23.62
C GLY A 142 -0.98 2.25 22.53
N PHE A 143 -2.02 1.50 22.19
CA PHE A 143 -2.02 0.63 21.00
C PHE A 143 -1.71 1.45 19.75
N ASN A 144 -0.87 0.89 18.86
CA ASN A 144 -0.54 1.48 17.57
C ASN A 144 -1.30 0.76 16.46
N GLU A 145 -2.27 1.44 15.86
CA GLU A 145 -3.13 0.93 14.80
C GLU A 145 -2.46 0.85 13.43
N HIS A 146 -1.26 1.43 13.25
CA HIS A 146 -0.53 1.48 11.97
C HIS A 146 0.12 0.14 11.58
N VAL A 147 -0.64 -0.95 11.68
CA VAL A 147 -0.18 -2.33 11.49
C VAL A 147 0.22 -2.64 10.04
N PHE A 148 -0.06 -1.74 9.10
CA PHE A 148 0.44 -1.86 7.72
C PHE A 148 1.96 -1.70 7.62
N TYR A 149 2.62 -1.06 8.59
CA TYR A 149 4.10 -1.09 8.70
C TYR A 149 4.63 -2.35 9.41
N SER A 150 3.78 -3.20 9.98
CA SER A 150 4.18 -4.52 10.46
C SER A 150 4.26 -5.49 9.28
N MET A 151 5.49 -5.78 8.84
CA MET A 151 5.75 -6.73 7.76
C MET A 151 5.23 -8.14 8.08
N ASP A 152 5.19 -8.55 9.35
CA ASP A 152 4.59 -9.82 9.75
C ASP A 152 3.06 -9.79 9.63
N THR A 153 2.43 -8.64 9.94
CA THR A 153 0.98 -8.47 9.74
C THR A 153 0.63 -8.52 8.25
N ALA A 154 1.38 -7.80 7.40
CA ALA A 154 1.14 -7.81 5.96
C ALA A 154 1.23 -9.21 5.35
N ARG A 155 2.19 -10.03 5.81
CA ARG A 155 2.28 -11.45 5.41
C ARG A 155 1.06 -12.26 5.82
N LYS A 156 0.61 -12.15 7.07
CA LYS A 156 -0.59 -12.85 7.56
C LYS A 156 -1.85 -12.40 6.81
N VAL A 157 -1.97 -11.10 6.52
CA VAL A 157 -3.07 -10.55 5.71
C VAL A 157 -3.04 -11.15 4.31
N ALA A 158 -1.89 -11.23 3.65
CA ALA A 158 -1.77 -11.85 2.34
C ALA A 158 -2.21 -13.33 2.34
N GLU A 159 -1.85 -14.10 3.37
CA GLU A 159 -2.27 -15.50 3.55
C GLU A 159 -3.80 -15.64 3.72
N VAL A 160 -4.42 -14.75 4.51
CA VAL A 160 -5.87 -14.71 4.70
C VAL A 160 -6.57 -14.30 3.39
N VAL A 161 -6.06 -13.30 2.69
CA VAL A 161 -6.60 -12.86 1.39
C VAL A 161 -6.54 -14.00 0.38
N ALA A 162 -5.43 -14.74 0.29
CA ALA A 162 -5.33 -15.90 -0.61
C ALA A 162 -6.37 -16.97 -0.27
N THR A 163 -6.58 -17.22 1.02
CA THR A 163 -7.56 -18.18 1.51
C THR A 163 -8.99 -17.76 1.13
N ASP A 164 -9.34 -16.49 1.31
CA ASP A 164 -10.69 -16.01 1.04
C ASP A 164 -10.95 -15.83 -0.46
N LEU A 165 -9.96 -15.42 -1.23
CA LEU A 165 -10.01 -15.46 -2.70
C LEU A 165 -10.18 -16.88 -3.22
N GLY A 166 -9.45 -17.86 -2.67
CA GLY A 166 -9.59 -19.27 -3.04
C GLY A 166 -10.97 -19.86 -2.73
N LYS A 167 -11.68 -19.35 -1.70
CA LYS A 167 -13.08 -19.71 -1.44
C LYS A 167 -14.04 -19.01 -2.42
N ALA A 168 -13.78 -17.75 -2.74
CA ALA A 168 -14.62 -16.96 -3.64
C ALA A 168 -14.50 -17.41 -5.10
N ASP A 169 -13.31 -17.87 -5.49
CA ASP A 169 -12.96 -18.34 -6.82
C ASP A 169 -12.05 -19.57 -6.74
N PRO A 170 -12.65 -20.76 -6.56
CA PRO A 170 -11.89 -22.01 -6.42
C PRO A 170 -11.06 -22.38 -7.64
N SER A 171 -11.39 -21.85 -8.82
CA SER A 171 -10.67 -22.18 -10.06
C SER A 171 -9.25 -21.61 -10.09
N HIS A 172 -9.00 -20.54 -9.35
CA HIS A 172 -7.69 -19.87 -9.25
C HIS A 172 -7.06 -19.97 -7.85
N ALA A 173 -7.59 -20.82 -6.96
CA ALA A 173 -7.10 -20.96 -5.58
C ALA A 173 -5.58 -21.27 -5.48
N ALA A 174 -5.05 -22.05 -6.41
CA ALA A 174 -3.63 -22.37 -6.48
C ALA A 174 -2.78 -21.13 -6.83
N ASP A 175 -3.27 -20.27 -7.72
CA ASP A 175 -2.57 -19.03 -8.11
C ASP A 175 -2.51 -18.07 -6.92
N TYR A 176 -3.63 -17.85 -6.22
CA TYR A 176 -3.66 -17.00 -5.02
C TYR A 176 -2.68 -17.48 -3.94
N THR A 177 -2.63 -18.80 -3.70
CA THR A 177 -1.71 -19.39 -2.73
C THR A 177 -0.25 -19.15 -3.13
N LYS A 178 0.08 -19.38 -4.41
CA LYS A 178 1.44 -19.16 -4.95
C LYS A 178 1.84 -17.68 -4.89
N ASN A 179 0.92 -16.78 -5.19
CA ASN A 179 1.16 -15.34 -5.15
C ASN A 179 1.39 -14.86 -3.71
N ALA A 180 0.59 -15.31 -2.75
CA ALA A 180 0.83 -15.01 -1.33
C ALA A 180 2.17 -15.54 -0.81
N GLN A 181 2.60 -16.72 -1.24
CA GLN A 181 3.94 -17.24 -0.93
C GLN A 181 5.07 -16.39 -1.53
N SER A 182 4.87 -15.91 -2.76
CA SER A 182 5.82 -15.03 -3.46
C SER A 182 5.93 -13.68 -2.75
N PHE A 183 4.79 -13.04 -2.46
CA PHE A 183 4.70 -11.82 -1.66
C PHE A 183 5.38 -12.00 -0.30
N GLY A 184 5.07 -13.09 0.43
CA GLY A 184 5.67 -13.35 1.72
C GLY A 184 7.20 -13.50 1.67
N SER A 185 7.73 -14.02 0.57
CA SER A 185 9.18 -14.11 0.33
C SER A 185 9.82 -12.75 0.07
N GLU A 186 9.13 -11.84 -0.63
CA GLU A 186 9.57 -10.45 -0.81
C GLU A 186 9.60 -9.69 0.52
N ILE A 187 8.53 -9.82 1.32
CA ILE A 187 8.45 -9.18 2.63
C ILE A 187 9.53 -9.70 3.58
N ALA A 188 9.85 -11.00 3.55
CA ALA A 188 10.95 -11.54 4.32
C ALA A 188 12.31 -10.89 3.96
N LYS A 189 12.56 -10.64 2.67
CA LYS A 189 13.78 -9.93 2.22
C LYS A 189 13.80 -8.48 2.69
N LEU A 190 12.66 -7.78 2.64
CA LEU A 190 12.54 -6.42 3.16
C LEU A 190 12.79 -6.36 4.67
N LYS A 191 12.30 -7.34 5.43
CA LYS A 191 12.53 -7.45 6.87
C LYS A 191 14.02 -7.64 7.20
N GLU A 192 14.74 -8.47 6.46
CA GLU A 192 16.20 -8.60 6.63
C GLU A 192 16.95 -7.33 6.21
N ARG A 193 16.48 -6.63 5.18
CA ARG A 193 17.02 -5.32 4.79
C ARG A 193 16.83 -4.29 5.89
N ALA A 194 15.65 -4.21 6.50
CA ALA A 194 15.36 -3.31 7.63
C ALA A 194 16.28 -3.58 8.83
N LYS A 195 16.44 -4.85 9.22
CA LYS A 195 17.37 -5.26 10.28
C LYS A 195 18.81 -4.84 9.97
N THR A 196 19.26 -5.09 8.74
CA THR A 196 20.62 -4.75 8.30
C THR A 196 20.85 -3.23 8.35
N ALA A 197 19.90 -2.45 7.88
CA ALA A 197 19.96 -0.99 7.91
C ALA A 197 20.07 -0.45 9.34
N GLY A 198 19.23 -0.92 10.27
CA GLY A 198 19.29 -0.46 11.65
C GLY A 198 20.52 -0.96 12.42
N ALA A 199 21.04 -2.15 12.12
CA ALA A 199 22.26 -2.69 12.73
C ALA A 199 23.52 -1.84 12.45
N ALA A 200 23.50 -1.01 11.39
CA ALA A 200 24.57 -0.04 11.11
C ALA A 200 24.61 1.10 12.15
N HIS A 201 23.55 1.32 12.92
CA HIS A 201 23.39 2.40 13.89
C HIS A 201 23.11 1.86 15.30
N LYS A 202 24.17 1.43 16.00
CA LYS A 202 24.05 0.81 17.33
C LYS A 202 23.37 1.75 18.34
N ASN A 203 22.41 1.19 19.10
CA ASN A 203 21.67 1.90 20.16
C ASN A 203 20.90 3.14 19.69
N LEU A 204 20.54 3.22 18.41
CA LEU A 204 19.77 4.33 17.89
C LEU A 204 18.38 4.39 18.52
N SER A 205 18.01 5.58 18.98
CA SER A 205 16.65 5.87 19.44
C SER A 205 16.01 6.92 18.53
N ALA A 206 14.72 6.83 18.33
CA ALA A 206 13.93 7.76 17.54
C ALA A 206 12.83 8.41 18.39
N VAL A 207 12.45 9.62 18.01
CA VAL A 207 11.16 10.23 18.38
C VAL A 207 10.34 10.33 17.11
N ALA A 208 9.02 10.16 17.22
CA ALA A 208 8.10 10.29 16.12
C ALA A 208 7.03 11.35 16.42
N THR A 209 6.56 12.06 15.40
CA THR A 209 5.40 12.96 15.55
C THR A 209 4.11 12.17 15.68
N GLU A 210 4.07 10.97 15.11
CA GLU A 210 2.98 9.99 15.22
C GLU A 210 3.59 8.58 15.14
N PRO A 211 2.94 7.55 15.70
CA PRO A 211 3.46 6.19 15.78
C PRO A 211 3.45 5.42 14.44
N VAL A 212 3.14 6.07 13.31
CA VAL A 212 3.03 5.52 11.95
C VAL A 212 4.05 4.42 11.64
N ALA A 213 5.35 4.72 11.71
CA ALA A 213 6.41 3.77 11.36
C ALA A 213 6.88 2.87 12.54
N GLY A 214 6.16 2.84 13.67
CA GLY A 214 6.61 2.20 14.91
C GLY A 214 6.98 0.72 14.76
N TYR A 215 6.19 -0.04 14.01
CA TYR A 215 6.48 -1.44 13.71
C TYR A 215 7.71 -1.62 12.84
N LEU A 216 7.92 -0.75 11.85
CA LEU A 216 9.12 -0.76 11.02
C LEU A 216 10.36 -0.41 11.83
N LEU A 217 10.29 0.60 12.70
CA LEU A 217 11.39 0.95 13.62
C LEU A 217 11.76 -0.24 14.51
N THR A 218 10.76 -1.01 14.97
CA THR A 218 10.98 -2.25 15.74
C THR A 218 11.73 -3.29 14.92
N ASP A 219 11.33 -3.52 13.66
CA ASP A 219 12.03 -4.45 12.76
C ASP A 219 13.45 -3.99 12.40
N MET A 220 13.71 -2.68 12.41
CA MET A 220 15.06 -2.11 12.27
C MET A 220 15.87 -2.18 13.57
N GLY A 221 15.27 -2.48 14.73
CA GLY A 221 15.93 -2.41 16.03
C GLY A 221 16.20 -0.98 16.51
N ILE A 222 15.48 0.01 15.98
CA ILE A 222 15.53 1.40 16.40
C ILE A 222 14.52 1.60 17.53
N LYS A 223 14.99 2.06 18.70
CA LYS A 223 14.12 2.24 19.86
C LYS A 223 13.27 3.50 19.71
N ASN A 224 11.96 3.37 19.58
CA ASN A 224 11.06 4.52 19.72
C ASN A 224 11.01 4.95 21.21
N ILE A 225 11.43 6.17 21.51
CA ILE A 225 11.43 6.76 22.85
C ILE A 225 10.47 7.95 22.97
N THR A 226 9.55 8.10 22.01
CA THR A 226 8.48 9.09 22.09
C THR A 226 7.69 8.88 23.38
N PRO A 227 7.43 9.94 24.18
CA PRO A 227 6.63 9.79 25.39
C PRO A 227 5.25 9.24 25.06
N GLU A 228 4.76 8.29 25.86
CA GLU A 228 3.43 7.67 25.70
C GLU A 228 2.32 8.72 25.64
N GLN A 229 2.38 9.71 26.54
CA GLN A 229 1.47 10.87 26.55
C GLN A 229 1.55 11.71 25.27
N PHE A 230 2.69 11.74 24.57
CA PHE A 230 2.79 12.42 23.29
C PHE A 230 2.04 11.63 22.22
N VAL A 231 2.25 10.31 22.17
CA VAL A 231 1.53 9.42 21.24
C VAL A 231 0.02 9.55 21.42
N GLU A 232 -0.47 9.43 22.65
CA GLU A 232 -1.91 9.53 22.96
C GLU A 232 -2.54 10.88 22.59
N GLN A 233 -1.77 11.97 22.62
CA GLN A 233 -2.28 13.32 22.42
C GLN A 233 -2.07 13.83 20.99
N ALA A 234 -1.08 13.30 20.27
CA ALA A 234 -0.69 13.76 18.93
C ALA A 234 -1.80 13.62 17.90
N GLU A 235 -2.65 12.60 18.04
CA GLU A 235 -3.74 12.26 17.12
C GLU A 235 -5.10 12.76 17.64
N THR A 236 -5.10 13.71 18.58
CA THR A 236 -6.34 14.34 19.09
C THR A 236 -6.47 15.77 18.59
N ASP A 237 -7.70 16.27 18.45
CA ASP A 237 -7.98 17.68 18.11
C ASP A 237 -7.25 18.70 18.99
N ALA A 238 -7.04 18.36 20.27
CA ALA A 238 -6.39 19.25 21.23
C ALA A 238 -4.86 19.27 21.08
N GLY A 239 -4.28 18.20 20.52
CA GLY A 239 -2.85 17.99 20.41
C GLY A 239 -2.13 17.82 21.76
N PRO A 240 -0.80 17.61 21.73
CA PRO A 240 0.02 17.44 22.93
C PRO A 240 0.09 18.69 23.82
N SER A 241 0.02 18.48 25.14
CA SER A 241 0.20 19.57 26.10
C SER A 241 1.60 20.19 26.05
N VAL A 242 1.73 21.46 26.44
CA VAL A 242 3.02 22.18 26.45
C VAL A 242 4.11 21.45 27.22
N LYS A 243 3.77 20.79 28.34
CA LYS A 243 4.72 19.97 29.11
C LYS A 243 5.26 18.82 28.25
N VAL A 244 4.37 18.08 27.60
CA VAL A 244 4.68 16.91 26.78
C VAL A 244 5.48 17.31 25.53
N ILE A 245 5.15 18.44 24.90
CA ILE A 245 5.95 19.03 23.82
C ILE A 245 7.38 19.33 24.28
N ASN A 246 7.53 19.98 25.45
CA ASN A 246 8.84 20.31 26.00
C ASN A 246 9.67 19.06 26.33
N GLU A 247 9.06 18.04 26.93
CA GLU A 247 9.72 16.76 27.23
C GLU A 247 10.20 16.06 25.95
N THR A 248 9.35 16.01 24.93
CA THR A 248 9.68 15.43 23.62
C THR A 248 10.78 16.21 22.91
N THR A 249 10.70 17.54 22.93
CA THR A 249 11.73 18.44 22.37
C THR A 249 13.08 18.26 23.07
N GLN A 250 13.09 18.00 24.39
CA GLN A 250 14.32 17.71 25.12
C GLN A 250 14.98 16.42 24.66
N LEU A 251 14.23 15.39 24.27
CA LEU A 251 14.80 14.15 23.74
C LEU A 251 15.62 14.39 22.46
N LEU A 252 15.15 15.29 21.59
CA LEU A 252 15.86 15.71 20.38
C LEU A 252 17.05 16.62 20.71
N THR A 253 16.82 17.71 21.45
CA THR A 253 17.86 18.74 21.69
C THR A 253 19.02 18.25 22.56
N THR A 254 18.78 17.26 23.42
CA THR A 254 19.85 16.58 24.18
C THR A 254 20.45 15.37 23.46
N LYS A 255 20.06 15.12 22.20
CA LYS A 255 20.48 14.00 21.36
C LYS A 255 20.26 12.61 22.00
N LYS A 256 19.26 12.49 22.88
CA LYS A 256 18.80 11.18 23.36
C LYS A 256 18.10 10.40 22.24
N ALA A 257 17.38 11.11 21.38
CA ALA A 257 16.92 10.61 20.09
C ALA A 257 17.92 11.04 19.01
N GLY A 258 18.34 10.08 18.18
CA GLY A 258 19.21 10.30 17.02
C GLY A 258 18.44 10.38 15.70
N LEU A 259 17.11 10.29 15.73
CA LEU A 259 16.24 10.40 14.56
C LEU A 259 14.91 11.02 14.98
N LEU A 260 14.40 11.94 14.15
CA LEU A 260 13.02 12.39 14.18
C LEU A 260 12.24 11.77 13.00
N VAL A 261 11.23 10.98 13.29
CA VAL A 261 10.30 10.44 12.29
C VAL A 261 9.08 11.36 12.24
N VAL A 262 8.67 11.76 11.04
CA VAL A 262 7.57 12.71 10.84
C VAL A 262 6.51 12.06 9.98
N ASN A 263 5.25 12.07 10.40
CA ASN A 263 4.16 11.77 9.47
C ASN A 263 4.13 12.87 8.41
N GLY A 264 4.38 12.51 7.15
CA GLY A 264 4.42 13.42 6.02
C GLY A 264 3.04 13.83 5.51
N GLN A 265 1.97 13.22 6.03
CA GLN A 265 0.58 13.56 5.69
C GLN A 265 0.04 14.71 6.57
N THR A 266 0.56 14.84 7.79
CA THR A 266 0.18 15.86 8.76
C THR A 266 1.31 16.89 8.94
N SER A 267 0.95 18.16 9.17
CA SER A 267 1.96 19.20 9.45
C SER A 267 1.37 20.34 10.27
N ASP A 268 1.39 20.13 11.59
CA ASP A 268 0.97 21.11 12.57
C ASP A 268 2.15 21.93 13.13
N ASP A 269 1.85 22.85 14.05
CA ASP A 269 2.88 23.70 14.65
C ASP A 269 3.81 22.94 15.61
N VAL A 270 3.32 21.84 16.23
CA VAL A 270 4.15 20.96 17.06
C VAL A 270 5.17 20.22 16.21
N THR A 271 4.76 19.68 15.06
CA THR A 271 5.65 19.03 14.09
C THR A 271 6.74 19.97 13.62
N LYS A 272 6.39 21.20 13.23
CA LYS A 272 7.37 22.23 12.82
C LYS A 272 8.34 22.58 13.94
N LEU A 273 7.86 22.65 15.19
CA LEU A 273 8.69 22.90 16.37
C LEU A 273 9.70 21.77 16.58
N LEU A 274 9.26 20.51 16.53
CA LEU A 274 10.15 19.34 16.67
C LEU A 274 11.18 19.28 15.54
N GLN A 275 10.77 19.53 14.29
CA GLN A 275 11.69 19.60 13.15
C GLN A 275 12.73 20.72 13.31
N ALA A 276 12.32 21.91 13.75
CA ALA A 276 13.23 23.02 14.03
C ALA A 276 14.21 22.68 15.17
N ALA A 277 13.73 22.01 16.22
CA ALA A 277 14.55 21.56 17.33
C ALA A 277 15.59 20.52 16.90
N ALA A 278 15.17 19.51 16.12
CA ALA A 278 16.06 18.49 15.55
C ALA A 278 17.13 19.13 14.66
N LYS A 279 16.73 20.01 13.74
CA LYS A 279 17.63 20.74 12.83
C LYS A 279 18.68 21.57 13.58
N LYS A 280 18.32 22.20 14.71
CA LYS A 280 19.25 23.04 15.50
C LYS A 280 20.43 22.26 16.06
N VAL A 281 20.28 20.95 16.26
CA VAL A 281 21.30 20.08 16.84
C VAL A 281 21.75 18.98 15.87
N ASP A 282 21.44 19.11 14.58
CA ASP A 282 21.79 18.14 13.55
C ASP A 282 21.28 16.72 13.85
N VAL A 283 20.08 16.60 14.43
CA VAL A 283 19.36 15.32 14.46
C VAL A 283 18.61 15.19 13.12
N PRO A 284 18.87 14.13 12.32
CA PRO A 284 18.19 13.93 11.06
C PRO A 284 16.69 13.74 11.28
N ASN A 285 15.90 14.20 10.31
CA ASN A 285 14.48 13.91 10.24
C ASN A 285 14.14 13.19 8.93
N VAL A 286 13.11 12.34 8.98
CA VAL A 286 12.62 11.56 7.85
C VAL A 286 11.09 11.58 7.83
N GLY A 287 10.51 11.84 6.67
CA GLY A 287 9.07 11.75 6.45
C GLY A 287 8.64 10.33 6.13
N VAL A 288 7.54 9.88 6.72
CA VAL A 288 6.85 8.62 6.42
C VAL A 288 5.39 8.91 6.13
N THR A 289 4.75 8.14 5.26
CA THR A 289 3.32 8.30 4.96
C THR A 289 2.55 7.05 5.37
N GLU A 290 1.23 7.16 5.43
CA GLU A 290 0.34 6.04 5.75
C GLU A 290 -0.30 5.44 4.49
N THR A 291 -0.36 6.22 3.41
CA THR A 291 -0.74 5.77 2.08
C THR A 291 0.41 5.99 1.08
N PHE A 292 0.32 5.39 -0.11
CA PHE A 292 1.41 5.51 -1.08
C PHE A 292 1.66 6.96 -1.50
N PRO A 293 2.91 7.45 -1.41
CA PRO A 293 3.29 8.72 -2.01
C PRO A 293 3.30 8.61 -3.54
N GLU A 294 3.40 9.75 -4.22
CA GLU A 294 3.43 9.81 -5.68
C GLU A 294 4.54 8.91 -6.26
N GLY A 295 4.20 8.10 -7.27
CA GLY A 295 5.14 7.20 -7.94
C GLY A 295 5.35 5.84 -7.24
N VAL A 296 4.75 5.63 -6.07
CA VAL A 296 4.75 4.31 -5.40
C VAL A 296 3.53 3.51 -5.85
N THR A 297 3.78 2.30 -6.35
CA THR A 297 2.73 1.47 -6.96
C THR A 297 2.57 0.10 -6.32
N SER A 298 3.36 -0.23 -5.30
CA SER A 298 3.25 -1.52 -4.63
C SER A 298 3.59 -1.44 -3.14
N TYR A 299 3.03 -2.34 -2.34
CA TYR A 299 3.34 -2.45 -0.91
C TYR A 299 4.85 -2.70 -0.67
N SER A 300 5.46 -3.60 -1.45
CA SER A 300 6.90 -3.89 -1.35
C SER A 300 7.76 -2.65 -1.63
N GLN A 301 7.38 -1.83 -2.62
CA GLN A 301 8.04 -0.56 -2.90
C GLN A 301 7.81 0.44 -1.75
N PHE A 302 6.57 0.59 -1.27
CA PHE A 302 6.23 1.50 -0.19
C PHE A 302 7.09 1.28 1.07
N VAL A 303 7.12 0.05 1.58
CA VAL A 303 7.95 -0.28 2.76
C VAL A 303 9.44 -0.21 2.42
N GLY A 304 9.83 -0.65 1.23
CA GLY A 304 11.22 -0.63 0.76
C GLY A 304 11.79 0.79 0.63
N ASP A 305 11.01 1.74 0.15
CA ASP A 305 11.38 3.15 0.01
C ASP A 305 11.46 3.81 1.39
N THR A 306 10.52 3.52 2.30
CA THR A 306 10.61 3.99 3.70
C THR A 306 11.88 3.50 4.40
N ILE A 307 12.27 2.23 4.23
CA ILE A 307 13.56 1.71 4.74
C ILE A 307 14.74 2.50 4.15
N THR A 308 14.68 2.79 2.84
CA THR A 308 15.72 3.57 2.13
C THR A 308 15.84 4.96 2.73
N HIS A 309 14.73 5.69 2.84
CA HIS A 309 14.72 7.06 3.33
C HIS A 309 15.23 7.17 4.77
N ILE A 310 14.85 6.22 5.65
CA ILE A 310 15.39 6.16 7.02
C ILE A 310 16.91 5.95 6.98
N SER A 311 17.39 5.00 6.17
CA SER A 311 18.82 4.70 6.06
C SER A 311 19.63 5.89 5.53
N GLU A 312 19.11 6.59 4.52
CA GLU A 312 19.73 7.78 3.95
C GLU A 312 19.74 8.95 4.94
N ALA A 313 18.68 9.13 5.73
CA ALA A 313 18.61 10.15 6.76
C ALA A 313 19.68 9.92 7.85
N LEU A 314 19.92 8.66 8.22
CA LEU A 314 20.91 8.27 9.23
C LEU A 314 22.37 8.28 8.73
N SER A 315 22.58 8.39 7.42
CA SER A 315 23.91 8.44 6.80
C SER A 315 24.46 9.86 6.63
N LYS A 316 23.69 10.88 7.00
CA LYS A 316 24.05 12.30 6.93
C LYS A 316 24.66 12.78 8.25
#